data_AF-A0A3N1W8A2-F1
#
_entry.id   AF-A0A3N1W8A2-F1
#
_cell.length_a   1.000
_cell.length_b   1.000
_cell.length_c   1.000
_cell.angle_alpha   90.00
_cell.angle_beta   90.00
_cell.angle_gamma   90.00
#
_symmetry.space_group_name_H-M   'P 1'
#
loop_
_entity.id
_entity.type
_entity.pdbx_description
1 polymer ?
#
loop_
_entity_poly.entity_id
_entity_poly.type
_entity_poly.pdbx_seq_one_letter_code
_entity_poly.pdbx_strand_id
1 'polypeptide(L)' 'GPPRLRAKLFICALVAMKHNRPLKVMYERMLANGKCKMSALGAVMRKLVHQCYAVLRHQCNFDENIGAAG' A
#
# COMPACT_ATOMS: atom_id res chain seq x y z
N GLY A 1 3.89 -6.89 15.78
CA GLY A 1 3.08 -5.67 15.95
C GLY A 1 1.70 -6.03 16.47
N PRO A 2 1.00 -5.11 17.18
CA PRO A 2 -0.25 -5.41 17.87
C PRO A 2 -1.36 -5.87 16.89
N PRO A 3 -2.17 -6.89 17.25
CA PRO A 3 -3.17 -7.48 16.35
C PRO A 3 -4.22 -6.48 15.84
N ARG A 4 -4.66 -5.59 16.73
CA ARG A 4 -5.65 -4.54 16.42
C ARG A 4 -5.16 -3.55 15.37
N LEU A 5 -3.86 -3.23 15.37
CA LEU A 5 -3.26 -2.33 14.39
C LEU A 5 -3.17 -2.98 13.01
N ARG A 6 -2.78 -4.27 12.97
CA ARG A 6 -2.77 -5.06 11.73
C ARG A 6 -4.16 -5.14 11.09
N ALA A 7 -5.19 -5.37 11.90
CA ALA A 7 -6.57 -5.43 11.40
C ALA A 7 -7.02 -4.10 10.77
N LYS A 8 -6.73 -2.96 11.42
CA LYS A 8 -7.04 -1.64 10.86
C LYS A 8 -6.27 -1.39 9.56
N LEU A 9 -4.96 -1.64 9.56
CA LEU A 9 -4.11 -1.49 8.38
C LEU A 9 -4.52 -2.42 7.24
N PHE A 10 -5.05 -3.60 7.54
CA PHE A 10 -5.59 -4.55 6.56
C PHE A 10 -6.80 -3.93 5.84
N ILE A 11 -7.75 -3.39 6.59
CA ILE A 11 -8.93 -2.71 6.03
C ILE A 11 -8.49 -1.48 5.22
N CYS A 12 -7.56 -0.67 5.73
CA CYS A 12 -7.00 0.47 4.99
C CYS A 12 -6.33 0.03 3.68
N ALA A 13 -5.54 -1.05 3.69
CA ALA A 13 -4.90 -1.58 2.49
C ALA A 13 -5.93 -2.06 1.46
N LEU A 14 -7.01 -2.72 1.89
CA LEU A 14 -8.09 -3.15 1.01
C LEU A 14 -8.80 -1.96 0.33
N VAL A 15 -9.14 -0.93 1.11
CA VAL A 15 -9.78 0.29 0.58
C VAL A 15 -8.82 1.03 -0.35
N ALA A 16 -7.55 1.16 0.03
CA ALA A 16 -6.56 1.84 -0.78
C ALA A 16 -6.27 1.10 -2.10
N MET A 17 -6.32 -0.23 -2.15
CA MET A 17 -6.23 -0.97 -3.42
C MET A 17 -7.46 -0.75 -4.32
N LYS A 18 -8.62 -0.37 -3.76
CA LYS A 18 -9.82 -0.04 -4.53
C LYS A 18 -9.73 1.36 -5.15
N HIS A 19 -9.16 2.33 -4.43
CA HIS A 19 -9.07 3.72 -4.87
C HIS A 19 -7.75 4.06 -5.58
N ASN A 20 -6.64 3.45 -5.19
CA ASN A 20 -5.31 3.72 -5.75
C ASN A 20 -4.88 2.56 -6.66
N ARG A 21 -5.02 2.78 -7.97
CA ARG A 21 -4.64 1.82 -9.01
C ARG A 21 -3.20 1.31 -8.88
N PRO A 22 -2.20 2.13 -8.51
CA PRO A 22 -0.82 1.67 -8.34
C PRO A 22 -0.64 0.61 -7.25
N LEU A 23 -1.38 0.70 -6.14
CA LEU A 23 -1.30 -0.27 -5.04
C LEU A 23 -1.88 -1.63 -5.45
N LYS A 24 -2.98 -1.61 -6.21
CA LYS A 24 -3.57 -2.84 -6.78
C LYS A 24 -2.62 -3.52 -7.74
N VAL A 25 -2.00 -2.76 -8.65
CA VAL A 25 -1.01 -3.30 -9.59
C VAL A 25 0.20 -3.88 -8.86
N MET A 26 0.69 -3.23 -7.80
CA MET A 26 1.77 -3.76 -6.97
C MET A 26 1.38 -5.10 -6.33
N TYR A 27 0.17 -5.19 -5.77
CA TYR A 27 -0.35 -6.42 -5.17
C TYR A 27 -0.45 -7.55 -6.20
N GLU A 28 -1.05 -7.28 -7.36
CA GLU A 28 -1.21 -8.25 -8.45
C GLU A 28 0.15 -8.72 -9.00
N ARG A 29 1.12 -7.81 -9.19
CA ARG A 29 2.49 -8.16 -9.58
C ARG A 29 3.16 -9.09 -8.56
N MET A 30 2.96 -8.86 -7.27
CA MET A 30 3.52 -9.76 -6.24
C MET A 30 2.85 -11.13 -6.26
N LEU A 31 1.54 -11.21 -6.51
CA LEU A 31 0.84 -12.48 -6.68
C LEU A 31 1.30 -13.23 -7.93
N ALA A 32 1.47 -12.54 -9.06
CA ALA A 32 1.99 -13.11 -10.30
C ALA A 32 3.40 -13.69 -10.11
N ASN A 33 4.21 -13.06 -9.26
CA ASN A 33 5.53 -13.55 -8.85
C ASN A 33 5.50 -14.73 -7.84
N GLY A 34 4.32 -15.33 -7.60
CA GLY A 34 4.17 -16.50 -6.72
C GLY A 34 4.24 -16.19 -5.22
N LYS A 35 4.22 -14.91 -4.81
CA LYS A 35 4.24 -14.56 -3.39
C LYS A 35 2.89 -14.86 -2.74
N CYS A 36 2.92 -15.28 -1.48
CA CYS A 36 1.70 -15.52 -0.72
C CYS A 36 0.92 -14.21 -0.52
N LYS A 37 -0.42 -14.30 -0.54
CA LYS A 37 -1.34 -13.16 -0.40
C LYS A 37 -1.01 -12.29 0.82
N MET A 38 -0.63 -12.90 1.94
CA MET A 38 -0.27 -12.16 3.15
C MET A 38 1.02 -11.34 3.01
N SER A 39 2.01 -11.85 2.28
CA SER A 39 3.26 -11.11 2.01
C SER A 39 3.01 -9.93 1.06
N ALA A 40 2.25 -10.17 -0.02
CA ALA A 40 1.82 -9.13 -0.94
C ALA A 40 1.06 -8.01 -0.20
N LEU A 41 0.12 -8.39 0.67
CA LEU A 41 -0.65 -7.43 1.44
C LEU A 41 0.20 -6.66 2.46
N GLY A 42 1.16 -7.32 3.12
CA GLY A 42 2.10 -6.67 4.03
C GLY A 42 2.93 -5.58 3.32
N ALA A 43 3.32 -5.83 2.08
CA ALA A 43 4.02 -4.83 1.26
C ALA A 43 3.13 -3.63 0.91
N VAL A 44 1.86 -3.86 0.57
CA VAL A 44 0.87 -2.79 0.36
C VAL A 44 0.67 -1.97 1.62
N MET A 45 0.51 -2.61 2.78
CA MET A 45 0.37 -1.92 4.08
C MET A 45 1.58 -1.01 4.37
N ARG A 46 2.80 -1.49 4.07
CA ARG A 46 4.03 -0.70 4.26
C ARG A 46 4.07 0.52 3.33
N LYS A 47 3.73 0.35 2.04
CA LYS A 47 3.65 1.44 1.06
C LYS A 47 2.59 2.47 1.48
N LEU A 48 1.44 2.02 1.99
CA LEU A 48 0.36 2.87 2.46
C LEU A 48 0.76 3.72 3.67
N VAL A 49 1.42 3.13 4.67
CA VAL A 49 1.91 3.90 5.83
C VAL A 49 2.91 4.97 5.39
N HIS A 50 3.78 4.65 4.43
CA HIS A 50 4.69 5.63 3.83
C HIS A 50 3.95 6.75 3.09
N GLN A 51 2.93 6.42 2.30
CA GLN A 51 2.11 7.43 1.61
C GLN A 51 1.38 8.33 2.61
N CYS A 52 0.73 7.76 3.63
CA CYS A 52 0.06 8.56 4.67
C CYS A 52 1.05 9.47 5.42
N TYR A 53 2.24 8.96 5.74
CA TYR A 53 3.27 9.76 6.40
C TYR A 53 3.80 10.87 5.49
N ALA A 54 4.02 10.58 4.20
CA ALA A 54 4.45 11.57 3.21
C ALA A 54 3.40 12.69 3.06
N VAL A 55 2.12 12.35 2.92
CA VAL A 55 1.03 13.33 2.82
C VAL A 55 0.94 14.19 4.10
N LEU A 56 1.01 13.55 5.27
CA LEU A 56 0.92 14.23 6.57
C LEU A 56 2.11 15.16 6.82
N ARG A 57 3.33 14.76 6.42
CA ARG A 57 4.57 15.50 6.72
C ARG A 57 4.92 16.54 5.67
N HIS A 58 4.56 16.31 4.42
CA HIS A 58 5.03 17.16 3.33
C HIS A 58 3.97 18.09 2.74
N GLN A 59 2.67 17.97 3.07
CA GLN A 59 1.58 18.69 2.35
C GLN A 59 1.72 18.61 0.82
N CYS A 60 2.48 17.63 0.30
CA CYS A 60 2.64 17.42 -1.11
C CYS A 60 1.35 16.77 -1.60
N ASN A 61 0.72 17.41 -2.58
CA ASN A 61 -0.43 16.88 -3.29
C ASN A 61 -0.19 15.41 -3.67
N PHE A 62 -1.21 14.58 -3.48
CA PHE A 62 -1.17 13.17 -3.84
C PHE A 62 -0.89 13.05 -5.34
N ASP A 63 0.34 12.71 -5.69
CA ASP A 63 0.75 12.42 -7.07
C ASP A 63 0.66 10.90 -7.30
N GLU A 64 -0.20 10.50 -8.23
CA GLU A 64 -0.51 9.09 -8.55
C GLU A 64 0.71 8.33 -9.14
N ASN A 65 1.81 9.03 -9.44
CA ASN A 65 2.95 8.52 -10.21
C ASN A 65 4.27 8.29 -9.43
N ILE A 66 4.25 8.24 -8.10
CA ILE A 66 5.46 7.89 -7.30
C ILE A 66 5.70 6.37 -7.34
N GLY A 67 6.09 5.89 -8.51
CA GLY A 67 6.40 4.49 -8.79
C GLY A 67 7.05 4.22 -10.15
N ALA A 68 7.35 5.25 -10.95
CA ALA A 68 7.86 5.08 -12.32
C ALA A 68 9.28 5.61 -12.58
N ALA A 69 10.03 6.07 -11.57
CA ALA A 69 11.43 6.45 -11.78
C ALA A 69 12.26 6.24 -10.52
N GLY A 70 13.41 5.56 -10.68
CA GLY A 70 14.46 5.38 -9.68
C GLY A 70 14.60 3.95 -9.20
#